data_AF-A0A9D2NDI7-F1
#
_entry.id   AF-A0A9D2NDI7-F1
#
_cell.length_a   1.000
_cell.length_b   1.000
_cell.length_c   1.000
_cell.angle_alpha   90.00
_cell.angle_beta   90.00
_cell.angle_gamma   90.00
#
_symmetry.space_group_name_H-M   'P 1'
#
loop_
_entity.id
_entity.type
_entity.pdbx_description
1 polymer ?
#
loop_
_entity_poly.entity_id
_entity_poly.type
_entity_poly.pdbx_seq_one_letter_code
_entity_poly.pdbx_strand_id
1 'polypeptide(L)'
;MDAETCLKKLQYIGVLAFATTDEEGAPQVRNISAIHYEPDAIYFFTARGKDFCRELLADGRVQILGYTKYKEMIRLSARAAVAAQEEQKKWMDVIFSEQPYLANVYPGDTRGIGVIFVIRNAKIEYFNLGVRPIFRETYALGAGTAAGMTAEKGYEITDACIGCGTCARNCPQGCIVPGQPFWIQKEHCLHCGSCYEHCPAGAVRRL
;
A
#
# COMPACT_ATOMS: atom_id res chain seq x y z
N MET A 1 12.63 8.16 1.87
CA MET A 1 11.29 8.60 2.34
C MET A 1 10.85 7.61 3.42
N ASP A 2 9.79 7.86 4.18
CA ASP A 2 9.36 7.00 5.29
C ASP A 2 7.85 6.71 5.27
N ALA A 3 7.40 5.87 6.21
CA ALA A 3 5.99 5.51 6.38
C ALA A 3 5.11 6.72 6.69
N GLU A 4 5.57 7.62 7.56
CA GLU A 4 4.82 8.84 7.94
C GLU A 4 4.58 9.74 6.72
N THR A 5 5.58 9.92 5.87
CA THR A 5 5.45 10.67 4.62
C THR A 5 4.46 10.00 3.67
N CYS A 6 4.43 8.67 3.60
CA CYS A 6 3.42 7.95 2.82
C CYS A 6 2.01 8.20 3.35
N LEU A 7 1.80 8.17 4.68
CA LEU A 7 0.50 8.49 5.29
C LEU A 7 0.06 9.93 5.00
N LYS A 8 0.97 10.90 5.13
CA LYS A 8 0.69 12.31 4.79
C LYS A 8 0.29 12.45 3.31
N LYS A 9 0.96 11.74 2.40
CA LYS A 9 0.57 11.73 0.98
C LYS A 9 -0.81 11.13 0.76
N LEU A 10 -1.14 10.01 1.43
CA LEU A 10 -2.48 9.42 1.40
C LEU A 10 -3.55 10.39 1.92
N GLN A 11 -3.27 11.10 3.02
CA GLN A 11 -4.13 12.15 3.55
C GLN A 11 -4.36 13.28 2.52
N TYR A 12 -3.31 13.74 1.83
CA TYR A 12 -3.45 14.76 0.78
C TYR A 12 -4.23 14.30 -0.46
N ILE A 13 -4.24 13.01 -0.76
CA ILE A 13 -5.08 12.46 -1.83
C ILE A 13 -6.57 12.57 -1.44
N GLY A 14 -6.89 12.45 -0.15
CA GLY A 14 -8.22 12.68 0.43
C GLY A 14 -9.21 11.53 0.20
N VAL A 15 -9.29 11.01 -1.03
CA VAL A 15 -10.15 9.88 -1.39
C VAL A 15 -9.29 8.72 -1.86
N LEU A 16 -9.37 7.59 -1.16
CA LEU A 16 -8.56 6.41 -1.45
C LEU A 16 -9.44 5.26 -1.97
N ALA A 17 -8.88 4.43 -2.86
CA ALA A 17 -9.53 3.21 -3.29
C ALA A 17 -9.23 2.09 -2.29
N PHE A 18 -10.28 1.54 -1.67
CA PHE A 18 -10.21 0.41 -0.76
C PHE A 18 -10.70 -0.83 -1.50
N ALA A 19 -9.90 -1.89 -1.48
CA ALA A 19 -10.25 -3.20 -1.98
C ALA A 19 -10.31 -4.23 -0.85
N THR A 20 -11.33 -5.07 -0.88
CA THR A 20 -11.62 -6.14 0.09
C THR A 20 -12.12 -7.36 -0.68
N THR A 21 -12.44 -8.44 0.01
CA THR A 21 -13.04 -9.65 -0.57
C THR A 21 -14.39 -9.90 0.06
N ASP A 22 -15.38 -10.24 -0.77
CA ASP A 22 -16.69 -10.70 -0.28
C ASP A 22 -16.66 -12.14 0.21
N GLU A 23 -17.81 -12.60 0.70
CA GLU A 23 -17.99 -13.95 1.28
C GLU A 23 -17.80 -15.07 0.25
N GLU A 24 -17.94 -14.77 -1.05
CA GLU A 24 -17.67 -15.70 -2.16
C GLU A 24 -16.19 -15.67 -2.60
N GLY A 25 -15.40 -14.76 -2.02
CA GLY A 25 -13.99 -14.54 -2.35
C GLY A 25 -13.77 -13.63 -3.55
N ALA A 26 -14.81 -12.98 -4.08
CA ALA A 26 -14.67 -12.06 -5.20
C ALA A 26 -14.07 -10.72 -4.72
N PRO A 27 -13.14 -10.13 -5.49
CA PRO A 27 -12.52 -8.86 -5.14
C PRO A 27 -13.52 -7.70 -5.33
N GLN A 28 -13.63 -6.87 -4.31
CA GLN A 28 -14.48 -5.69 -4.28
C GLN A 28 -13.63 -4.42 -4.18
N VAL A 29 -14.06 -3.31 -4.77
CA VAL A 29 -13.33 -2.02 -4.68
C VAL A 29 -14.28 -0.83 -4.63
N ARG A 30 -13.94 0.18 -3.81
CA ARG A 30 -14.71 1.43 -3.68
C ARG A 30 -13.84 2.58 -3.17
N ASN A 31 -14.33 3.80 -3.35
CA ASN A 31 -13.70 5.01 -2.82
C ASN A 31 -14.15 5.30 -1.39
N ILE A 32 -13.20 5.58 -0.51
CA ILE A 32 -13.41 5.96 0.90
C ILE A 32 -12.68 7.27 1.17
N SER A 33 -13.36 8.22 1.81
CA SER A 33 -12.83 9.54 2.17
C SER A 33 -13.03 9.91 3.64
N ALA A 34 -13.90 9.20 4.35
CA ALA A 34 -14.09 9.36 5.79
C ALA A 34 -12.96 8.64 6.55
N ILE A 35 -11.76 9.21 6.49
CA ILE A 35 -10.51 8.62 6.98
C ILE A 35 -9.78 9.66 7.84
N HIS A 36 -9.28 9.21 8.99
CA HIS A 36 -8.39 9.95 9.86
C HIS A 36 -7.05 9.20 9.99
N TYR A 37 -5.97 9.96 10.16
CA TYR A 37 -4.60 9.44 10.15
C TYR A 37 -3.88 9.85 11.44
N GLU A 38 -3.38 8.87 12.16
CA GLU A 38 -2.42 9.02 13.25
C GLU A 38 -1.03 8.55 12.78
N PRO A 39 0.07 8.92 13.46
CA PRO A 39 1.42 8.50 13.07
C PRO A 39 1.60 6.97 12.96
N ASP A 40 0.84 6.20 13.74
CA ASP A 40 0.92 4.74 13.84
C ASP A 40 -0.40 4.01 13.50
N ALA A 41 -1.44 4.72 13.04
CA ALA A 41 -2.75 4.13 12.76
C ALA A 41 -3.56 4.88 11.70
N ILE A 42 -4.45 4.16 11.02
CA ILE A 42 -5.46 4.75 10.14
C ILE A 42 -6.84 4.36 10.67
N TYR A 43 -7.70 5.34 10.88
CA TYR A 43 -9.10 5.13 11.28
C TYR A 43 -10.01 5.50 10.12
N PHE A 44 -11.07 4.72 9.89
CA PHE A 44 -12.04 5.06 8.87
C PHE A 44 -13.45 4.64 9.26
N PHE A 45 -14.42 5.37 8.72
CA PHE A 45 -15.83 5.20 9.05
C PHE A 45 -16.59 4.53 7.90
N THR A 46 -17.46 3.57 8.24
CA THR A 46 -18.47 3.04 7.31
C THR A 46 -19.78 2.73 8.03
N ALA A 47 -20.89 2.76 7.29
CA ALA A 47 -22.21 2.38 7.81
C ALA A 47 -22.31 0.86 7.95
N ARG A 48 -22.89 0.37 9.06
CA ARG A 48 -22.96 -1.08 9.36
C ARG A 48 -23.70 -1.92 8.32
N GLY A 49 -24.67 -1.31 7.62
CA GLY A 49 -25.46 -2.00 6.60
C GLY A 49 -24.78 -2.19 5.23
N LYS A 50 -23.59 -1.60 5.01
CA LYS A 50 -22.89 -1.70 3.72
C LYS A 50 -22.14 -3.03 3.60
N ASP A 51 -22.08 -3.56 2.38
CA ASP A 51 -21.27 -4.75 2.08
C ASP A 51 -19.82 -4.57 2.49
N PHE A 52 -19.25 -3.38 2.26
CA PHE A 52 -17.91 -3.04 2.75
C PHE A 52 -17.72 -3.27 4.26
N CYS A 53 -18.73 -2.99 5.10
CA CYS A 53 -18.65 -3.28 6.53
C CYS A 53 -18.68 -4.80 6.78
N ARG A 54 -19.56 -5.53 6.09
CA ARG A 54 -19.69 -6.98 6.22
C ARG A 54 -18.41 -7.70 5.81
N GLU A 55 -17.84 -7.34 4.67
CA GLU A 55 -16.57 -7.83 4.14
C GLU A 55 -15.42 -7.65 5.13
N LEU A 56 -15.32 -6.47 5.75
CA LEU A 56 -14.29 -6.18 6.76
C LEU A 56 -14.49 -6.94 8.07
N LEU A 57 -15.75 -7.19 8.47
CA LEU A 57 -16.03 -8.01 9.66
C LEU A 57 -15.74 -9.49 9.42
N ALA A 58 -16.00 -9.99 8.21
CA ALA A 58 -15.82 -11.39 7.85
C ALA A 58 -14.33 -11.75 7.62
N ASP A 59 -13.59 -10.91 6.89
CA ASP A 59 -12.20 -11.18 6.52
C ASP A 59 -11.25 -10.12 7.09
N GLY A 60 -11.57 -8.85 6.93
CA GLY A 60 -10.75 -7.74 7.40
C GLY A 60 -9.48 -7.50 6.58
N ARG A 61 -9.06 -8.41 5.68
CA ARG A 61 -8.01 -8.11 4.69
C ARG A 61 -8.43 -6.93 3.82
N VAL A 62 -7.53 -5.96 3.66
CA VAL A 62 -7.77 -4.76 2.88
C VAL A 62 -6.52 -4.33 2.11
N GLN A 63 -6.73 -3.91 0.87
CA GLN A 63 -5.74 -3.20 0.05
C GLN A 63 -6.21 -1.77 -0.15
N ILE A 64 -5.35 -0.79 0.11
CA ILE A 64 -5.64 0.62 -0.10
C ILE A 64 -4.70 1.16 -1.17
N LEU A 65 -5.24 1.90 -2.13
CA LEU A 65 -4.48 2.53 -3.20
C LEU A 65 -4.71 4.05 -3.17
N GLY A 66 -3.60 4.79 -3.11
CA GLY A 66 -3.55 6.21 -3.41
C GLY A 66 -2.67 6.46 -4.63
N TYR A 67 -3.11 7.37 -5.51
CA TYR A 67 -2.34 7.82 -6.65
C TYR A 67 -2.30 9.35 -6.70
N THR A 68 -1.10 9.93 -6.82
CA THR A 68 -0.94 11.40 -6.89
C THR A 68 -0.83 11.86 -8.34
N LYS A 69 -1.10 13.15 -8.58
CA LYS A 69 -0.88 13.79 -9.89
C LYS A 69 0.60 13.72 -10.35
N TYR A 70 1.53 13.50 -9.44
CA TYR A 70 2.97 13.39 -9.67
C TYR A 70 3.44 11.98 -10.03
N LYS A 71 2.51 11.07 -10.37
CA LYS A 71 2.80 9.68 -10.76
C LYS A 71 3.39 8.85 -9.62
N GLU A 72 3.05 9.22 -8.39
CA GLU A 72 3.38 8.47 -7.19
C GLU A 72 2.19 7.55 -6.86
N MET A 73 2.49 6.27 -6.67
CA MET A 73 1.56 5.24 -6.26
C MET A 73 1.93 4.79 -4.85
N ILE A 74 0.96 4.81 -3.94
CA ILE A 74 1.09 4.27 -2.59
C ILE A 74 0.08 3.15 -2.45
N ARG A 75 0.56 1.94 -2.22
CA ARG A 75 -0.26 0.78 -1.90
C ARG A 75 -0.06 0.39 -0.46
N LEU A 76 -1.15 0.19 0.26
CA LEU A 76 -1.11 -0.26 1.64
C LEU A 76 -1.84 -1.59 1.74
N SER A 77 -1.13 -2.63 2.17
CA SER A 77 -1.66 -3.95 2.46
C SER A 77 -1.81 -4.10 3.97
N ALA A 78 -3.00 -4.44 4.45
CA ALA A 78 -3.26 -4.58 5.89
C ALA A 78 -4.42 -5.54 6.20
N ARG A 79 -4.66 -5.73 7.49
CA ARG A 79 -5.99 -6.11 8.00
C ARG A 79 -6.56 -4.94 8.79
N ALA A 80 -7.80 -4.59 8.53
CA ALA A 80 -8.56 -3.66 9.36
C ALA A 80 -9.32 -4.46 10.44
N ALA A 81 -9.43 -3.88 11.63
CA ALA A 81 -10.24 -4.40 12.71
C ALA A 81 -11.25 -3.33 13.16
N VAL A 82 -12.33 -3.73 13.81
CA VAL A 82 -13.22 -2.78 14.48
C VAL A 82 -12.42 -2.08 15.59
N ALA A 83 -12.44 -0.75 15.63
CA ALA A 83 -11.78 0.00 16.70
C ALA A 83 -12.43 -0.32 18.06
N ALA A 84 -11.66 -0.21 19.16
CA ALA A 84 -12.18 -0.54 20.48
C ALA A 84 -13.40 0.33 20.85
N GLN A 85 -14.28 -0.17 21.72
CA GLN A 85 -15.57 0.47 22.01
C GLN A 85 -15.39 1.90 22.55
N GLU A 86 -14.38 2.11 23.38
CA GLU A 86 -13.94 3.39 23.93
C GLU A 86 -13.37 4.35 22.87
N GLU A 87 -12.87 3.82 21.75
CA GLU A 87 -12.31 4.60 20.65
C GLU A 87 -13.36 5.01 19.61
N GLN A 88 -14.48 4.28 19.51
CA GLN A 88 -15.53 4.49 18.50
C GLN A 88 -16.01 5.95 18.47
N LYS A 89 -16.42 6.49 19.62
CA LYS A 89 -16.96 7.87 19.69
C LYS A 89 -15.90 8.89 19.34
N LYS A 90 -14.70 8.76 19.92
CA LYS A 90 -13.58 9.70 19.72
C LYS A 90 -13.28 9.85 18.23
N TRP A 91 -13.02 8.75 17.54
CA TRP A 91 -12.59 8.81 16.14
C TRP A 91 -13.72 9.14 15.18
N MET A 92 -14.96 8.78 15.52
CA MET A 92 -16.12 9.26 14.76
C MET A 92 -16.24 10.78 14.85
N ASP A 93 -16.12 11.38 16.04
CA ASP A 93 -16.17 12.84 16.21
C ASP A 93 -15.04 13.53 15.44
N VAL A 94 -13.81 13.00 15.51
CA VAL A 94 -12.66 13.52 14.76
C VAL A 94 -12.90 13.48 13.25
N ILE A 95 -13.27 12.33 12.68
CA ILE A 95 -13.50 12.18 11.24
C ILE A 95 -14.60 13.15 10.76
N PHE A 96 -15.69 13.28 11.51
CA PHE A 96 -16.78 14.20 11.13
C PHE A 96 -16.38 15.67 11.26
N SER A 97 -15.49 16.02 12.20
CA SER A 97 -14.92 17.36 12.29
C SER A 97 -13.97 17.67 11.13
N GLU A 98 -13.19 16.69 10.69
CA GLU A 98 -12.25 16.82 9.57
C GLU A 98 -12.94 16.80 8.20
N GLN A 99 -14.11 16.18 8.10
CA GLN A 99 -14.87 15.98 6.86
C GLN A 99 -16.28 16.60 6.95
N PRO A 100 -16.43 17.94 6.94
CA PRO A 100 -17.71 18.61 7.18
C PRO A 100 -18.85 18.18 6.25
N TYR A 101 -18.54 17.73 5.03
CA TYR A 101 -19.54 17.24 4.07
C TYR A 101 -20.35 16.05 4.62
N LEU A 102 -19.78 15.27 5.56
CA LEU A 102 -20.46 14.14 6.18
C LEU A 102 -21.70 14.57 6.97
N ALA A 103 -21.80 15.82 7.41
CA ALA A 103 -23.02 16.33 8.03
C ALA A 103 -24.23 16.34 7.07
N ASN A 104 -23.99 16.50 5.77
CA ASN A 104 -25.04 16.43 4.75
C ASN A 104 -25.43 14.97 4.44
N VAL A 105 -24.48 14.04 4.59
CA VAL A 105 -24.71 12.60 4.32
C VAL A 105 -25.37 11.91 5.52
N TYR A 106 -25.02 12.32 6.74
CA TYR A 106 -25.55 11.81 8.01
C TYR A 106 -26.12 12.98 8.83
N PRO A 107 -27.31 13.50 8.45
CA PRO A 107 -27.93 14.62 9.13
C PRO A 107 -28.45 14.25 10.53
N GLY A 108 -28.56 15.23 11.41
CA GLY A 108 -29.04 15.03 12.78
C GLY A 108 -28.15 14.08 13.58
N ASP A 109 -28.77 13.18 14.35
CA ASP A 109 -28.09 12.19 15.20
C ASP A 109 -27.96 10.80 14.53
N THR A 110 -27.87 10.78 13.19
CA THR A 110 -27.82 9.51 12.44
C THR A 110 -26.42 8.89 12.38
N ARG A 111 -25.39 9.55 12.91
CA ARG A 111 -23.99 9.09 12.85
C ARG A 111 -23.77 7.76 13.56
N GLY A 112 -24.59 7.48 14.59
CA GLY A 112 -24.56 6.23 15.36
C GLY A 112 -24.83 4.96 14.56
N ILE A 113 -25.25 5.04 13.29
CA ILE A 113 -25.45 3.87 12.40
C ILE A 113 -24.14 3.31 11.84
N GLY A 114 -23.03 4.04 11.97
CA GLY A 114 -21.72 3.62 11.49
C GLY A 114 -20.82 3.00 12.54
N VAL A 115 -19.67 2.55 12.07
CA VAL A 115 -18.64 1.91 12.86
C VAL A 115 -17.28 2.41 12.39
N ILE A 116 -16.37 2.59 13.34
CA ILE A 116 -14.98 2.91 13.10
C ILE A 116 -14.19 1.60 13.00
N PHE A 117 -13.44 1.48 11.92
CA PHE A 117 -12.39 0.50 11.76
C PHE A 117 -11.02 1.16 11.94
N VAL A 118 -10.04 0.37 12.33
CA VAL A 118 -8.65 0.77 12.54
C VAL A 118 -7.68 -0.18 11.82
N ILE A 119 -6.63 0.40 11.25
CA ILE A 119 -5.45 -0.30 10.75
C ILE A 119 -4.25 0.17 11.58
N ARG A 120 -3.64 -0.72 12.35
CA ARG A 120 -2.43 -0.44 13.14
C ARG A 120 -1.16 -1.07 12.57
N ASN A 121 -1.32 -2.10 11.74
CA ASN A 121 -0.19 -2.79 11.10
C ASN A 121 -0.43 -2.87 9.59
N ALA A 122 0.54 -2.39 8.81
CA ALA A 122 0.45 -2.42 7.36
C ALA A 122 1.81 -2.50 6.68
N LYS A 123 1.84 -3.15 5.52
CA LYS A 123 2.93 -3.00 4.55
C LYS A 123 2.56 -1.89 3.57
N ILE A 124 3.44 -0.91 3.42
CA ILE A 124 3.30 0.18 2.46
C ILE A 124 4.29 -0.07 1.33
N GLU A 125 3.82 -0.13 0.08
CA GLU A 125 4.65 -0.13 -1.12
C GLU A 125 4.51 1.24 -1.80
N TYR A 126 5.62 1.99 -1.84
CA TYR A 126 5.71 3.25 -2.56
C TYR A 126 6.35 3.03 -3.92
N PHE A 127 5.79 3.66 -4.96
CA PHE A 127 6.33 3.61 -6.30
C PHE A 127 6.15 4.94 -7.04
N ASN A 128 7.25 5.58 -7.41
CA ASN A 128 7.29 6.85 -8.13
C ASN A 128 7.76 6.64 -9.57
N LEU A 129 6.82 6.80 -10.51
CA LEU A 129 7.07 6.77 -11.95
C LEU A 129 7.39 8.15 -12.54
N GLY A 130 7.26 9.22 -11.75
CA GLY A 130 7.49 10.60 -12.17
C GLY A 130 8.96 11.02 -12.22
N VAL A 131 9.88 10.11 -11.89
CA VAL A 131 11.33 10.36 -11.79
C VAL A 131 12.13 9.33 -12.59
N ARG A 132 13.37 9.69 -12.96
CA ARG A 132 14.34 8.79 -13.59
C ARG A 132 15.70 8.87 -12.87
N PRO A 133 16.26 7.75 -12.39
CA PRO A 133 15.64 6.43 -12.34
C PRO A 133 14.35 6.45 -11.49
N ILE A 134 13.41 5.56 -11.79
CA ILE A 134 12.20 5.37 -10.97
C ILE A 134 12.61 5.12 -9.52
N PHE A 135 11.73 5.44 -8.58
CA PHE A 135 11.98 5.15 -7.17
C PHE A 135 10.90 4.25 -6.61
N ARG A 136 11.27 3.19 -5.90
CA ARG A 136 10.35 2.34 -5.15
C ARG A 136 10.95 1.94 -3.83
N GLU A 137 10.12 1.78 -2.83
CA GLU A 137 10.55 1.33 -1.52
C GLU A 137 9.37 0.71 -0.76
N THR A 138 9.67 -0.10 0.23
CA THR A 138 8.66 -0.69 1.12
C THR A 138 8.86 -0.17 2.52
N TYR A 139 7.76 0.22 3.17
CA TYR A 139 7.74 0.66 4.56
C TYR A 139 6.77 -0.20 5.38
N ALA A 140 6.91 -0.15 6.69
CA ALA A 140 5.98 -0.76 7.63
C ALA A 140 5.30 0.34 8.47
N LEU A 141 4.01 0.16 8.71
CA LEU A 141 3.25 0.88 9.73
C LEU A 141 3.06 -0.06 10.92
N GLY A 142 3.27 0.44 12.15
CA GLY A 142 3.08 -0.31 13.39
C GLY A 142 4.33 -1.07 13.88
N ALA A 143 4.30 -1.47 15.16
CA ALA A 143 5.38 -2.20 15.83
C ALA A 143 5.33 -3.73 15.62
N GLY A 144 4.25 -4.25 15.02
CA GLY A 144 4.18 -5.65 14.63
C GLY A 144 5.20 -5.89 13.53
N THR A 145 6.10 -6.85 13.73
CA THR A 145 6.94 -7.32 12.63
C THR A 145 6.02 -7.65 11.47
N ALA A 146 6.33 -7.12 10.30
CA ALA A 146 5.77 -7.54 9.02
C ALA A 146 6.14 -9.01 8.69
N ALA A 147 6.23 -9.88 9.70
CA ALA A 147 6.52 -11.30 9.64
C ALA A 147 5.34 -12.00 8.95
N GLY A 148 5.39 -12.00 7.63
CA GLY A 148 4.32 -12.48 6.75
C GLY A 148 4.08 -11.57 5.54
N MET A 149 4.64 -10.35 5.51
CA MET A 149 4.47 -9.39 4.41
C MET A 149 5.79 -9.08 3.67
N THR A 150 6.91 -9.66 4.08
CA THR A 150 8.28 -9.31 3.63
C THR A 150 8.87 -10.27 2.58
N ALA A 151 8.06 -10.89 1.73
CA ALA A 151 8.62 -11.47 0.52
C ALA A 151 9.25 -10.33 -0.31
N GLU A 152 10.58 -10.37 -0.47
CA GLU A 152 11.26 -9.53 -1.45
C GLU A 152 10.63 -9.79 -2.81
N LYS A 153 10.42 -8.73 -3.58
CA LYS A 153 9.84 -8.82 -4.92
C LYS A 153 10.90 -8.39 -5.93
N GLY A 154 10.77 -8.90 -7.15
CA GLY A 154 11.54 -8.42 -8.28
C GLY A 154 12.51 -9.48 -8.76
N TYR A 155 13.76 -9.09 -9.00
CA TYR A 155 14.76 -9.96 -9.59
C TYR A 155 16.06 -9.89 -8.81
N GLU A 156 16.81 -10.98 -8.84
CA GLU A 156 18.14 -11.10 -8.26
C GLU A 156 19.08 -11.74 -9.27
N ILE A 157 20.30 -11.21 -9.35
CA ILE A 157 21.39 -11.81 -10.12
C ILE A 157 22.18 -12.69 -9.14
N THR A 158 22.32 -13.96 -9.49
CA THR A 158 22.96 -15.00 -8.68
C THR A 158 24.44 -15.14 -9.01
N ASP A 159 25.14 -15.98 -8.24
CA ASP A 159 26.56 -16.31 -8.44
C ASP A 159 26.86 -17.03 -9.77
N ALA A 160 25.84 -17.48 -10.51
CA ALA A 160 26.00 -17.99 -11.88
C ALA A 160 26.35 -16.89 -12.90
N CYS A 161 26.44 -15.62 -12.47
CA CYS A 161 26.76 -14.49 -13.34
C CYS A 161 28.17 -14.61 -13.94
N ILE A 162 28.25 -14.63 -15.27
CA ILE A 162 29.52 -14.67 -16.02
C ILE A 162 30.09 -13.28 -16.37
N GLY A 163 29.56 -12.19 -15.79
CA GLY A 163 30.09 -10.84 -15.99
C GLY A 163 29.90 -10.20 -17.39
N CYS A 164 29.09 -10.78 -18.28
CA CYS A 164 28.95 -10.32 -19.67
C CYS A 164 28.26 -8.95 -19.87
N GLY A 165 27.61 -8.42 -18.83
CA GLY A 165 26.94 -7.11 -18.85
C GLY A 165 25.66 -7.01 -19.70
N THR A 166 25.13 -8.12 -20.25
CA THR A 166 23.90 -8.11 -21.06
C THR A 166 22.69 -7.57 -20.28
N CYS A 167 22.55 -7.96 -19.02
CA CYS A 167 21.50 -7.44 -18.15
C CYS A 167 21.55 -5.92 -18.03
N ALA A 168 22.74 -5.35 -17.82
CA ALA A 168 22.93 -3.91 -17.67
C ALA A 168 22.59 -3.13 -18.93
N ARG A 169 23.01 -3.62 -20.12
CA ARG A 169 22.67 -2.99 -21.41
C ARG A 169 21.17 -2.98 -21.69
N ASN A 170 20.45 -4.02 -21.27
CA ASN A 170 19.01 -4.15 -21.48
C ASN A 170 18.16 -3.53 -20.35
N CYS A 171 18.77 -2.96 -19.31
CA CYS A 171 18.03 -2.36 -18.21
C CYS A 171 17.55 -0.94 -18.56
N PRO A 172 16.24 -0.69 -18.69
CA PRO A 172 15.72 0.64 -19.06
C PRO A 172 15.99 1.72 -18.01
N GLN A 173 16.17 1.31 -16.75
CA GLN A 173 16.44 2.22 -15.62
C GLN A 173 17.94 2.40 -15.34
N GLY A 174 18.81 1.63 -16.00
CA GLY A 174 20.24 1.63 -15.69
C GLY A 174 20.56 1.22 -14.25
N CYS A 175 19.66 0.46 -13.59
CA CYS A 175 19.76 0.12 -12.18
C CYS A 175 20.60 -1.14 -11.90
N ILE A 176 21.42 -1.57 -12.85
CA ILE A 176 22.28 -2.77 -12.70
C ILE A 176 23.72 -2.32 -12.61
N VAL A 177 24.34 -2.65 -11.48
CA VAL A 177 25.68 -2.21 -11.13
C VAL A 177 26.68 -3.33 -11.42
N PRO A 178 27.80 -3.03 -12.12
CA PRO A 178 28.87 -4.00 -12.33
C PRO A 178 29.44 -4.56 -11.02
N GLY A 179 29.73 -5.86 -11.02
CA GLY A 179 30.28 -6.60 -9.88
C GLY A 179 30.54 -8.07 -10.23
N GLN A 180 30.98 -8.86 -9.26
CA GLN A 180 31.07 -10.33 -9.36
C GLN A 180 30.25 -10.97 -8.22
N PRO A 181 28.94 -11.24 -8.40
CA PRO A 181 28.12 -10.99 -9.60
C PRO A 181 27.72 -9.52 -9.77
N PHE A 182 27.16 -9.18 -10.95
CA PHE A 182 26.41 -7.92 -11.10
C PHE A 182 25.26 -7.89 -10.08
N TRP A 183 24.82 -6.71 -9.65
CA TRP A 183 23.70 -6.60 -8.72
C TRP A 183 22.69 -5.53 -9.13
N ILE A 184 21.46 -5.63 -8.64
CA ILE A 184 20.35 -4.74 -9.01
C ILE A 184 20.08 -3.77 -7.86
N GLN A 185 20.16 -2.47 -8.12
CA GLN A 185 19.64 -1.41 -7.24
C GLN A 185 18.12 -1.52 -7.21
N LYS A 186 17.58 -2.08 -6.13
CA LYS A 186 16.17 -2.50 -6.02
C LYS A 186 15.23 -1.30 -6.08
N GLU A 187 15.64 -0.18 -5.51
CA GLU A 187 14.91 1.08 -5.44
C GLU A 187 14.67 1.66 -6.84
N HIS A 188 15.51 1.28 -7.80
CA HIS A 188 15.47 1.74 -9.19
C HIS A 188 14.99 0.66 -10.16
N CYS A 189 14.53 -0.50 -9.67
CA CYS A 189 14.08 -1.59 -10.51
C CYS A 189 12.58 -1.51 -10.86
N LEU A 190 12.25 -1.49 -12.16
CA LEU A 190 10.86 -1.58 -12.64
C LEU A 190 10.17 -2.93 -12.36
N HIS A 191 10.94 -3.97 -11.99
CA HIS A 191 10.49 -5.37 -12.02
C HIS A 191 9.99 -5.80 -13.41
N CYS A 192 10.58 -5.25 -14.48
CA CYS A 192 10.17 -5.54 -15.86
C CYS A 192 10.61 -6.91 -16.39
N GLY A 193 11.60 -7.57 -15.77
CA GLY A 193 12.10 -8.88 -16.22
C GLY A 193 13.08 -8.87 -17.39
N SER A 194 13.40 -7.71 -17.99
CA SER A 194 14.33 -7.64 -19.12
C SER A 194 15.70 -8.30 -18.84
N CYS A 195 16.26 -8.11 -17.63
CA CYS A 195 17.51 -8.77 -17.23
C CYS A 195 17.39 -10.30 -17.11
N TYR A 196 16.21 -10.79 -16.74
CA TYR A 196 15.91 -12.22 -16.63
C TYR A 196 15.81 -12.86 -18.01
N GLU A 197 15.04 -12.26 -18.91
CA GLU A 197 14.80 -12.77 -20.26
C GLU A 197 16.07 -12.82 -21.13
N HIS A 198 16.97 -11.85 -20.95
CA HIS A 198 18.15 -11.71 -21.82
C HIS A 198 19.44 -12.24 -21.21
N CYS A 199 19.41 -12.89 -20.04
CA CYS A 199 20.64 -13.41 -19.43
C CYS A 199 21.09 -14.71 -20.14
N PRO A 200 22.22 -14.72 -20.87
CA PRO A 200 22.66 -15.92 -21.59
C PRO A 200 23.10 -17.06 -20.65
N ALA A 201 23.45 -16.74 -19.40
CA ALA A 201 23.85 -17.71 -18.39
C ALA A 201 22.68 -18.20 -17.52
N GLY A 202 21.46 -17.68 -17.73
CA GLY A 202 20.32 -17.99 -16.84
C GLY A 202 20.55 -17.56 -15.38
N ALA A 203 21.44 -16.59 -15.15
CA ALA A 203 21.93 -16.23 -13.82
C ALA A 203 21.00 -15.29 -13.03
N VAL A 204 19.79 -15.02 -13.54
CA VAL A 204 18.82 -14.12 -12.90
C VAL A 204 17.63 -14.95 -12.46
N ARG A 205 17.11 -14.72 -11.25
CA ARG A 205 15.87 -15.34 -10.76
C ARG A 205 14.85 -14.29 -10.35
N ARG A 206 13.57 -14.67 -10.40
CA ARG A 206 12.47 -13.88 -9.84
C ARG A 206 12.34 -14.19 -8.34
N LEU A 207 12.18 -13.15 -7.55
CA LEU A 207 11.89 -13.20 -6.11
C LEU A 207 10.37 -13.19 -5.86
#